data_AF-A0A238H5X9-F1
#
_entry.id   AF-A0A238H5X9-F1
#
_cell.length_a   1.000
_cell.length_b   1.000
_cell.length_c   1.000
_cell.angle_alpha   90.00
_cell.angle_beta   90.00
_cell.angle_gamma   90.00
#
_symmetry.space_group_name_H-M   'P 1'
#
loop_
_entity.id
_entity.type
_entity.pdbx_description
1 polymer ?
#
loop_
_entity_poly.entity_id
_entity_poly.type
_entity_poly.pdbx_seq_one_letter_code
_entity_poly.pdbx_strand_id
1 'polypeptide(L)'
;MRTSFSRVTIPAKTPFTLKVKAAKGSKASGLTYTWEQFDFGPEQFGKLKDDGQGPIFRSFKPHAQAEQTFPHLAAVLGDEPLGNGEVYPATNRKLSFRVTVRDNVAMARSLGVGPNTASGNMYVNVVDTGSSFAVTAPKSAVKWEAGSEQTVAWNVAQTNAAPIACTNVKLDLSLDGGYHYLSEPLLASTPNNGKAKVTLPAVASNKARIRVSCTDNVFFAVTPANFTILK
;
A
#
# COMPACT_ATOMS: atom_id res chain seq x y z
N MET A 1 -2.61 6.02 23.68
CA MET A 1 -2.50 6.18 22.21
C MET A 1 -3.92 6.26 21.65
N ARG A 2 -4.38 7.43 21.16
CA ARG A 2 -5.70 7.54 20.51
C ARG A 2 -5.53 7.12 19.05
N THR A 3 -5.94 5.92 18.70
CA THR A 3 -6.09 5.53 17.30
C THR A 3 -7.49 5.95 16.86
N SER A 4 -7.59 6.98 16.02
CA SER A 4 -8.84 7.20 15.27
C SER A 4 -9.02 6.00 14.35
N PHE A 5 -10.11 5.25 14.52
CA PHE A 5 -10.39 4.06 13.73
C PHE A 5 -10.85 4.52 12.34
N SER A 6 -9.95 4.55 11.35
CA SER A 6 -10.34 4.82 9.98
C SER A 6 -11.01 3.59 9.39
N ARG A 7 -12.24 3.77 8.90
CA ARG A 7 -12.84 2.87 7.92
C ARG A 7 -12.55 3.44 6.55
N VAL A 8 -12.05 2.61 5.65
CA VAL A 8 -11.78 2.98 4.26
C VAL A 8 -12.49 2.02 3.34
N THR A 9 -12.96 2.50 2.20
CA THR A 9 -13.55 1.67 1.16
C THR A 9 -12.60 1.61 -0.01
N ILE A 10 -12.20 0.42 -0.44
CA ILE A 10 -11.23 0.21 -1.53
C ILE A 10 -11.84 -0.67 -2.64
N PRO A 11 -11.36 -0.56 -3.89
CA PRO A 11 -11.70 -1.53 -4.92
C PRO A 11 -11.07 -2.90 -4.63
N ALA A 12 -11.75 -3.96 -5.05
CA ALA A 12 -11.16 -5.30 -5.10
C ALA A 12 -9.94 -5.34 -6.03
N LYS A 13 -9.12 -6.39 -5.90
CA LYS A 13 -7.96 -6.73 -6.73
C LYS A 13 -6.93 -5.60 -6.83
N THR A 14 -6.80 -4.81 -5.77
CA THR A 14 -5.99 -3.59 -5.74
C THR A 14 -5.15 -3.56 -4.46
N PRO A 15 -3.84 -3.25 -4.52
CA PRO A 15 -3.01 -3.14 -3.33
C PRO A 15 -3.38 -1.90 -2.51
N PHE A 16 -3.15 -1.98 -1.21
CA PHE A 16 -3.36 -0.86 -0.29
C PHE A 16 -2.31 -0.83 0.82
N THR A 17 -2.11 0.35 1.42
CA THR A 17 -1.17 0.53 2.54
C THR A 17 -1.90 1.07 3.76
N LEU A 18 -1.86 0.33 4.86
CA LEU A 18 -2.36 0.80 6.16
C LEU A 18 -1.23 1.51 6.91
N LYS A 19 -1.58 2.58 7.62
CA LYS A 19 -0.63 3.41 8.36
C LYS A 19 -1.19 3.81 9.71
N VAL A 20 -0.35 3.82 10.74
CA VAL A 20 -0.70 4.27 12.08
C VAL A 20 0.25 5.37 12.53
N LYS A 21 -0.24 6.26 13.40
CA LYS A 21 0.61 7.18 14.16
C LYS A 21 0.71 6.66 15.59
N ALA A 22 1.93 6.41 16.04
CA ALA A 22 2.23 6.02 17.42
C ALA A 22 3.13 7.07 18.08
N ALA A 23 2.86 7.38 19.34
CA ALA A 23 3.72 8.25 20.14
C ALA A 23 4.69 7.38 20.95
N LYS A 24 5.95 7.81 21.00
CA LYS A 24 6.94 7.17 21.88
C LYS A 24 6.67 7.55 23.33
N GLY A 25 6.76 6.57 24.24
CA GLY A 25 6.71 6.82 25.68
C GLY A 25 7.99 7.45 26.23
N SER A 26 9.12 7.25 25.54
CA SER A 26 10.41 7.85 25.90
C SER A 26 11.29 8.09 24.68
N LYS A 27 12.36 8.90 24.82
CA LYS A 27 13.37 9.09 23.75
C LYS A 27 14.13 7.80 23.41
N ALA A 28 14.25 6.86 24.36
CA ALA A 28 14.91 5.59 24.18
C ALA A 28 14.08 4.55 23.39
N SER A 29 12.79 4.82 23.14
CA SER A 29 11.90 3.87 22.47
C SER A 29 12.23 3.74 20.97
N GLY A 30 12.54 2.51 20.55
CA GLY A 30 12.61 2.11 19.15
C GLY A 30 11.35 1.34 18.77
N LEU A 31 10.35 2.01 18.19
CA LEU A 31 9.05 1.39 17.97
C LEU A 31 9.13 0.29 16.90
N THR A 32 8.51 -0.86 17.17
CA THR A 32 8.25 -1.91 16.17
C THR A 32 6.77 -2.22 16.06
N TYR A 33 6.34 -2.60 14.87
CA TYR A 33 4.95 -2.78 14.48
C TYR A 33 4.74 -4.20 13.95
N THR A 34 3.62 -4.81 14.33
CA THR A 34 3.10 -6.04 13.72
C THR A 34 1.69 -5.74 13.23
N TRP A 35 1.42 -6.06 11.97
CA TRP A 35 0.12 -5.88 11.34
C TRP A 35 -0.50 -7.22 11.02
N GLU A 36 -1.73 -7.44 11.48
CA GLU A 36 -2.37 -8.76 11.39
C GLU A 36 -3.82 -8.58 10.96
N GLN A 37 -4.25 -9.38 9.99
CA GLN A 37 -5.66 -9.59 9.76
C GLN A 37 -6.19 -10.53 10.85
N PHE A 38 -7.34 -10.21 11.43
CA PHE A 38 -7.95 -10.99 12.52
C PHE A 38 -9.40 -11.41 12.22
N ASP A 39 -9.78 -11.45 10.95
CA ASP A 39 -11.07 -11.98 10.52
C ASP A 39 -11.21 -13.46 10.91
N PHE A 40 -12.35 -13.81 11.51
CA PHE A 40 -12.70 -15.20 11.79
C PHE A 40 -13.20 -15.89 10.51
N GLY A 41 -12.83 -17.15 10.30
CA GLY A 41 -13.32 -17.93 9.18
C GLY A 41 -12.64 -19.30 9.07
N PRO A 42 -13.00 -20.06 8.03
CA PRO A 42 -12.45 -21.39 7.82
C PRO A 42 -10.95 -21.33 7.54
N GLU A 43 -10.25 -22.39 7.93
CA GLU A 43 -8.88 -22.63 7.49
C GLU A 43 -8.85 -22.89 5.98
N GLN A 44 -7.81 -22.37 5.31
CA GLN A 44 -7.53 -22.67 3.91
C GLN A 44 -6.24 -23.47 3.78
N PHE A 45 -6.25 -24.47 2.91
CA PHE A 45 -5.07 -25.29 2.59
C PHE A 45 -4.52 -24.91 1.21
N GLY A 46 -3.20 -24.96 1.06
CA GLY A 46 -2.53 -24.69 -0.22
C GLY A 46 -2.46 -23.21 -0.57
N LYS A 47 -2.73 -22.87 -1.83
CA LYS A 47 -2.72 -21.48 -2.30
C LYS A 47 -3.95 -20.74 -1.78
N LEU A 48 -3.69 -19.70 -1.00
CA LEU A 48 -4.70 -18.84 -0.41
C LEU A 48 -5.50 -18.13 -1.51
N LYS A 49 -6.82 -18.07 -1.31
CA LYS A 49 -7.77 -17.35 -2.16
C LYS A 49 -8.67 -16.49 -1.29
N ASP A 50 -9.23 -15.43 -1.87
CA ASP A 50 -10.32 -14.71 -1.24
C ASP A 50 -11.65 -15.40 -1.60
N ASP A 51 -12.19 -16.18 -0.66
CA ASP A 51 -13.50 -16.83 -0.74
C ASP A 51 -14.61 -16.03 -0.03
N GLY A 52 -14.32 -14.78 0.37
CA GLY A 52 -15.22 -13.92 1.12
C GLY A 52 -15.17 -14.10 2.64
N GLN A 53 -14.42 -15.08 3.16
CA GLN A 53 -14.35 -15.39 4.59
C GLN A 53 -12.90 -15.52 5.08
N GLY A 54 -12.70 -15.47 6.40
CA GLY A 54 -11.41 -15.74 7.05
C GLY A 54 -10.26 -14.79 6.67
N PRO A 55 -9.04 -15.05 7.18
CA PRO A 55 -7.87 -14.25 6.87
C PRO A 55 -7.31 -14.59 5.48
N ILE A 56 -6.94 -13.55 4.73
CA ILE A 56 -6.27 -13.58 3.43
C ILE A 56 -4.87 -12.92 3.46
N PHE A 57 -4.39 -12.52 4.64
CA PHE A 57 -3.04 -11.98 4.87
C PHE A 57 -2.40 -12.59 6.12
N ARG A 58 -1.22 -13.19 5.96
CA ARG A 58 -0.39 -13.73 7.04
C ARG A 58 0.23 -12.61 7.88
N SER A 59 0.60 -12.95 9.12
CA SER A 59 1.39 -12.08 10.00
C SER A 59 2.87 -12.09 9.60
N PHE A 60 3.54 -10.97 9.82
CA PHE A 60 4.97 -10.80 9.62
C PHE A 60 5.68 -10.46 10.93
N LYS A 61 7.01 -10.69 10.97
CA LYS A 61 7.83 -10.32 12.13
C LYS A 61 7.72 -8.82 12.43
N PRO A 62 7.81 -8.40 13.71
CA PRO A 62 7.82 -6.99 14.06
C PRO A 62 8.91 -6.22 13.29
N HIS A 63 8.55 -5.06 12.73
CA HIS A 63 9.45 -4.22 11.92
C HIS A 63 9.29 -2.74 12.27
N ALA A 64 10.21 -1.87 11.85
CA ALA A 64 10.27 -0.48 12.30
C ALA A 64 9.28 0.47 11.57
N GLN A 65 8.67 0.01 10.48
CA GLN A 65 7.78 0.81 9.65
C GLN A 65 6.39 0.89 10.26
N ALA A 66 5.90 2.12 10.45
CA ALA A 66 4.55 2.41 10.94
C ALA A 66 3.46 2.26 9.88
N GLU A 67 3.77 1.58 8.78
CA GLU A 67 2.89 1.28 7.66
C GLU A 67 3.21 -0.10 7.08
N GLN A 68 2.19 -0.74 6.50
CA GLN A 68 2.30 -2.05 5.85
C GLN A 68 1.44 -2.07 4.59
N THR A 69 2.02 -2.55 3.50
CA THR A 69 1.33 -2.79 2.23
C THR A 69 0.74 -4.21 2.23
N PHE A 70 -0.46 -4.33 1.65
CA PHE A 70 -1.22 -5.57 1.52
C PHE A 70 -1.67 -5.77 0.06
N PRO A 71 -1.31 -6.91 -0.57
CA PRO A 71 -0.25 -7.85 -0.18
C PRO A 71 1.10 -7.14 0.07
N HIS A 72 2.05 -7.78 0.74
CA HIS A 72 3.36 -7.16 0.97
C HIS A 72 4.00 -6.65 -0.34
N LEU A 73 4.82 -5.60 -0.23
CA LEU A 73 5.26 -4.81 -1.39
C LEU A 73 5.98 -5.64 -2.46
N ALA A 74 6.82 -6.61 -2.09
CA ALA A 74 7.51 -7.47 -3.07
C ALA A 74 6.53 -8.27 -3.94
N ALA A 75 5.42 -8.79 -3.38
CA ALA A 75 4.37 -9.42 -4.17
C ALA A 75 3.61 -8.43 -5.06
N VAL A 76 3.43 -7.18 -4.63
CA VAL A 76 2.82 -6.12 -5.46
C VAL A 76 3.71 -5.77 -6.66
N LEU A 77 5.03 -5.76 -6.47
CA LEU A 77 6.02 -5.47 -7.51
C LEU A 77 6.29 -6.66 -8.43
N GLY A 78 5.81 -7.86 -8.07
CA GLY A 78 5.96 -9.10 -8.82
C GLY A 78 7.24 -9.87 -8.49
N ASP A 79 7.98 -9.46 -7.46
CA ASP A 79 9.22 -10.11 -7.02
C ASP A 79 8.96 -11.36 -6.19
N GLU A 80 7.77 -11.46 -5.56
CA GLU A 80 7.31 -12.65 -4.84
C GLU A 80 5.93 -13.14 -5.34
N PRO A 81 5.66 -14.46 -5.33
CA PRO A 81 4.39 -14.99 -5.78
C PRO A 81 3.27 -14.80 -4.75
N LEU A 82 2.07 -14.49 -5.25
CA LEU A 82 0.84 -14.49 -4.44
C LEU A 82 0.35 -15.92 -4.10
N GLY A 83 -0.61 -15.96 -3.19
CA GLY A 83 -1.28 -17.16 -2.70
C GLY A 83 -0.50 -17.90 -1.60
N ASN A 84 0.73 -17.50 -1.29
CA ASN A 84 1.48 -18.06 -0.17
C ASN A 84 1.24 -17.23 1.09
N GLY A 85 0.08 -17.42 1.72
CA GLY A 85 -0.33 -16.69 2.92
C GLY A 85 -0.78 -15.26 2.67
N GLU A 86 -0.74 -14.75 1.44
CA GLU A 86 -1.30 -13.45 1.06
C GLU A 86 -1.90 -13.50 -0.35
N VAL A 87 -3.06 -12.88 -0.53
CA VAL A 87 -3.71 -12.71 -1.84
C VAL A 87 -4.42 -11.36 -1.87
N TYR A 88 -4.66 -10.81 -3.07
CA TYR A 88 -5.51 -9.64 -3.18
C TYR A 88 -6.94 -9.94 -2.68
N PRO A 89 -7.59 -9.01 -1.97
CA PRO A 89 -9.03 -9.11 -1.73
C PRO A 89 -9.76 -9.05 -3.07
N ALA A 90 -10.58 -10.05 -3.38
CA ALA A 90 -11.24 -10.22 -4.67
C ALA A 90 -12.77 -10.21 -4.58
N THR A 91 -13.34 -10.19 -3.37
CA THR A 91 -14.80 -10.25 -3.14
C THR A 91 -15.31 -9.04 -2.35
N ASN A 92 -16.63 -8.81 -2.38
CA ASN A 92 -17.28 -7.81 -1.53
C ASN A 92 -17.23 -8.25 -0.07
N ARG A 93 -16.35 -7.64 0.73
CA ARG A 93 -16.16 -8.06 2.13
C ARG A 93 -15.59 -6.95 3.00
N LYS A 94 -15.72 -7.12 4.31
CA LYS A 94 -14.98 -6.33 5.30
C LYS A 94 -13.76 -7.13 5.72
N LEU A 95 -12.63 -6.44 5.84
CA LEU A 95 -11.39 -6.97 6.40
C LEU A 95 -11.08 -6.23 7.70
N SER A 96 -10.69 -6.98 8.70
CA SER A 96 -10.40 -6.52 10.04
C SER A 96 -8.92 -6.66 10.33
N PHE A 97 -8.23 -5.54 10.55
CA PHE A 97 -6.79 -5.49 10.84
C PHE A 97 -6.52 -4.98 12.24
N ARG A 98 -5.52 -5.55 12.91
CA ARG A 98 -4.95 -5.04 14.16
C ARG A 98 -3.49 -4.73 13.95
N VAL A 99 -3.07 -3.56 14.44
CA VAL A 99 -1.66 -3.22 14.61
C VAL A 99 -1.28 -3.33 16.07
N THR A 100 -0.17 -3.99 16.37
CA THR A 100 0.47 -4.03 17.69
C THR A 100 1.79 -3.27 17.62
N VAL A 101 1.93 -2.25 18.46
CA VAL A 101 3.13 -1.41 18.58
C VAL A 101 3.85 -1.76 19.88
N ARG A 102 5.16 -1.97 19.80
CA ARG A 102 6.03 -2.25 20.95
C ARG A 102 7.05 -1.13 21.06
N ASP A 103 7.28 -0.62 22.28
CA ASP A 103 8.24 0.46 22.48
C ASP A 103 9.71 0.01 22.55
N ASN A 104 9.91 -1.29 22.79
CA ASN A 104 11.20 -1.98 22.94
C ASN A 104 12.14 -1.33 23.96
N VAL A 105 11.59 -0.65 24.98
CA VAL A 105 12.40 -0.06 26.03
C VAL A 105 12.86 -1.15 26.99
N ALA A 106 14.17 -1.22 27.25
CA ALA A 106 14.70 -2.10 28.28
C ALA A 106 14.18 -1.69 29.66
N MET A 107 13.98 -2.67 30.55
CA MET A 107 13.59 -2.39 31.93
C MET A 107 14.63 -1.49 32.61
N ALA A 108 14.21 -0.30 33.06
CA ALA A 108 15.01 0.62 33.85
C ALA A 108 14.29 0.93 35.17
N ARG A 109 14.47 0.04 36.15
CA ARG A 109 13.78 0.11 37.46
C ARG A 109 13.96 1.45 38.17
N SER A 110 15.13 2.08 38.04
CA SER A 110 15.44 3.38 38.64
C SER A 110 14.65 4.56 38.06
N LEU A 111 14.11 4.42 36.84
CA LEU A 111 13.35 5.45 36.14
C LEU A 111 11.85 5.17 36.10
N GLY A 112 11.40 4.02 36.62
CA GLY A 112 10.00 3.59 36.52
C GLY A 112 9.54 3.30 35.07
N VAL A 113 10.49 3.07 34.15
CA VAL A 113 10.23 2.83 32.74
C VAL A 113 10.45 1.35 32.44
N GLY A 114 9.50 0.75 31.73
CA GLY A 114 9.55 -0.63 31.28
C GLY A 114 8.96 -0.80 29.88
N PRO A 115 9.15 -1.98 29.26
CA PRO A 115 8.64 -2.27 27.94
C PRO A 115 7.11 -2.20 27.95
N ASN A 116 6.55 -1.58 26.92
CA ASN A 116 5.12 -1.37 26.81
C ASN A 116 4.62 -1.69 25.39
N THR A 117 3.34 -2.01 25.31
CA THR A 117 2.67 -2.31 24.06
C THR A 117 1.36 -1.54 23.92
N ALA A 118 1.03 -1.13 22.71
CA ALA A 118 -0.26 -0.54 22.38
C ALA A 118 -0.82 -1.22 21.12
N SER A 119 -2.15 -1.28 21.00
CA SER A 119 -2.80 -1.83 19.82
C SER A 119 -3.88 -0.91 19.28
N GLY A 120 -4.15 -1.00 17.97
CA GLY A 120 -5.27 -0.34 17.31
C GLY A 120 -5.86 -1.24 16.23
N ASN A 121 -7.16 -1.10 15.97
CA ASN A 121 -7.83 -1.81 14.88
C ASN A 121 -8.04 -0.87 13.68
N MET A 122 -8.12 -1.42 12.49
CA MET A 122 -8.48 -0.75 11.24
C MET A 122 -9.42 -1.65 10.46
N TYR A 123 -10.35 -1.05 9.70
CA TYR A 123 -11.33 -1.81 8.93
C TYR A 123 -11.32 -1.35 7.48
N VAL A 124 -11.22 -2.32 6.57
CA VAL A 124 -11.21 -2.07 5.13
C VAL A 124 -12.45 -2.69 4.53
N ASN A 125 -13.30 -1.88 3.91
CA ASN A 125 -14.44 -2.34 3.15
C ASN A 125 -14.01 -2.51 1.69
N VAL A 126 -14.05 -3.74 1.19
CA VAL A 126 -13.68 -4.07 -0.19
C VAL A 126 -14.94 -4.08 -1.04
N VAL A 127 -14.90 -3.38 -2.16
CA VAL A 127 -15.98 -3.33 -3.16
C VAL A 127 -15.45 -3.89 -4.47
N ASP A 128 -16.05 -4.99 -4.94
CA ASP A 128 -15.80 -5.53 -6.26
C ASP A 128 -16.55 -4.71 -7.32
N THR A 129 -15.80 -3.86 -8.02
CA THR A 129 -16.30 -3.03 -9.12
C THR A 129 -16.20 -3.74 -10.47
N GLY A 130 -15.89 -5.04 -10.48
CA GLY A 130 -15.70 -5.86 -11.68
C GLY A 130 -14.31 -5.72 -12.32
N SER A 131 -13.48 -4.77 -11.88
CA SER A 131 -12.11 -4.59 -12.38
C SER A 131 -11.18 -4.02 -11.31
N SER A 132 -9.87 -4.22 -11.45
CA SER A 132 -8.86 -3.66 -10.54
C SER A 132 -8.48 -2.23 -10.91
N PHE A 133 -8.23 -1.39 -9.90
CA PHE A 133 -7.52 -0.12 -10.12
C PHE A 133 -6.06 -0.43 -10.44
N ALA A 134 -5.64 -0.20 -11.68
CA ALA A 134 -4.37 -0.71 -12.20
C ALA A 134 -3.75 0.25 -13.22
N VAL A 135 -2.43 0.41 -13.21
CA VAL A 135 -1.73 1.18 -14.24
C VAL A 135 -1.80 0.43 -15.57
N THR A 136 -2.23 1.14 -16.61
CA THR A 136 -2.42 0.61 -17.97
C THR A 136 -1.46 1.19 -19.00
N ALA A 137 -0.71 2.24 -18.67
CA ALA A 137 0.46 2.67 -19.42
C ALA A 137 1.44 3.43 -18.51
N PRO A 138 2.75 3.11 -18.56
CA PRO A 138 3.36 2.03 -19.35
C PRO A 138 3.09 0.65 -18.73
N LYS A 139 2.81 -0.34 -19.59
CA LYS A 139 2.55 -1.75 -19.20
C LYS A 139 3.77 -2.67 -19.35
N SER A 140 4.78 -2.23 -20.08
CA SER A 140 5.96 -3.01 -20.43
C SER A 140 7.20 -2.12 -20.40
N ALA A 141 8.36 -2.72 -20.61
CA ALA A 141 9.61 -1.97 -20.73
C ALA A 141 9.51 -0.99 -21.91
N VAL A 142 9.47 0.30 -21.58
CA VAL A 142 9.58 1.42 -22.53
C VAL A 142 10.82 2.24 -22.20
N LYS A 143 11.29 3.02 -23.16
CA LYS A 143 12.37 3.99 -22.97
C LYS A 143 11.78 5.39 -23.12
N TRP A 144 11.98 6.22 -22.10
CA TRP A 144 11.54 7.61 -22.08
C TRP A 144 12.74 8.52 -21.84
N GLU A 145 12.78 9.66 -22.51
CA GLU A 145 13.84 10.66 -22.31
C GLU A 145 13.58 11.46 -21.04
N ALA A 146 14.62 11.73 -20.24
CA ALA A 146 14.50 12.61 -19.09
C ALA A 146 14.07 14.02 -19.53
N GLY A 147 13.28 14.71 -18.70
CA GLY A 147 12.71 16.03 -19.03
C GLY A 147 11.56 16.01 -20.04
N SER A 148 11.27 14.87 -20.67
CA SER A 148 10.16 14.76 -21.63
C SER A 148 8.79 14.61 -20.92
N GLU A 149 7.74 15.06 -21.61
CA GLU A 149 6.37 14.82 -21.21
C GLU A 149 5.93 13.41 -21.63
N GLN A 150 5.39 12.65 -20.69
CA GLN A 150 4.91 11.29 -20.88
C GLN A 150 3.47 11.15 -20.46
N THR A 151 2.72 10.26 -21.12
CA THR A 151 1.35 9.93 -20.74
C THR A 151 1.33 8.68 -19.89
N VAL A 152 0.79 8.81 -18.67
CA VAL A 152 0.49 7.69 -17.78
C VAL A 152 -1.01 7.44 -17.84
N ALA A 153 -1.40 6.18 -17.98
CA ALA A 153 -2.81 5.77 -17.99
C ALA A 153 -3.07 4.70 -16.93
N TRP A 154 -4.29 4.65 -16.42
CA TRP A 154 -4.74 3.66 -15.45
C TRP A 154 -6.21 3.29 -15.68
N ASN A 155 -6.60 2.10 -15.24
CA ASN A 155 -7.99 1.74 -15.11
C ASN A 155 -8.57 2.41 -13.87
N VAL A 156 -9.57 3.27 -14.04
CA VAL A 156 -10.27 3.94 -12.93
C VAL A 156 -11.05 2.95 -12.07
N ALA A 157 -11.54 1.85 -12.65
CA ALA A 157 -12.25 0.79 -11.94
C ALA A 157 -13.41 1.29 -11.05
N GLN A 158 -14.16 2.29 -11.53
CA GLN A 158 -15.26 2.97 -10.82
C GLN A 158 -14.88 3.57 -9.45
N THR A 159 -13.59 3.67 -9.14
CA THR A 159 -13.11 4.18 -7.85
C THR A 159 -13.41 5.66 -7.64
N ASN A 160 -13.64 6.41 -8.72
CA ASN A 160 -14.00 7.82 -8.70
C ASN A 160 -15.47 8.09 -8.31
N ALA A 161 -16.29 7.05 -8.19
CA ALA A 161 -17.69 7.15 -7.76
C ALA A 161 -17.89 6.56 -6.35
N ALA A 162 -19.00 6.92 -5.70
CA ALA A 162 -19.41 6.28 -4.46
C ALA A 162 -19.60 4.76 -4.68
N PRO A 163 -19.24 3.91 -3.71
CA PRO A 163 -18.86 4.24 -2.32
C PRO A 163 -17.35 4.44 -2.08
N ILE A 164 -16.48 4.34 -3.11
CA ILE A 164 -15.02 4.50 -2.96
C ILE A 164 -14.62 5.99 -2.99
N ALA A 165 -15.23 6.77 -3.90
CA ALA A 165 -15.16 8.23 -3.99
C ALA A 165 -13.74 8.84 -4.08
N CYS A 166 -12.79 8.13 -4.70
CA CYS A 166 -11.45 8.63 -4.98
C CYS A 166 -11.46 9.64 -6.13
N THR A 167 -11.65 10.92 -5.82
CA THR A 167 -11.82 11.98 -6.83
C THR A 167 -10.52 12.37 -7.53
N ASN A 168 -9.39 12.30 -6.82
CA ASN A 168 -8.06 12.65 -7.33
C ASN A 168 -7.04 11.56 -7.04
N VAL A 169 -6.01 11.51 -7.89
CA VAL A 169 -4.85 10.63 -7.74
C VAL A 169 -3.55 11.43 -7.71
N LYS A 170 -2.55 10.85 -7.05
CA LYS A 170 -1.16 11.29 -7.01
C LYS A 170 -0.31 10.35 -7.88
N LEU A 171 0.62 10.90 -8.64
CA LEU A 171 1.57 10.12 -9.44
C LEU A 171 2.98 10.30 -8.87
N ASP A 172 3.57 9.20 -8.40
CA ASP A 172 4.93 9.15 -7.87
C ASP A 172 5.86 8.40 -8.82
N LEU A 173 7.13 8.79 -8.86
CA LEU A 173 8.19 8.09 -9.58
C LEU A 173 9.10 7.35 -8.60
N SER A 174 9.36 6.08 -8.87
CA SER A 174 10.42 5.28 -8.26
C SER A 174 11.53 5.06 -9.28
N LEU A 175 12.78 5.00 -8.81
CA LEU A 175 13.97 4.70 -9.61
C LEU A 175 14.61 3.35 -9.26
N ASP A 176 14.03 2.61 -8.33
CA ASP A 176 14.62 1.40 -7.71
C ASP A 176 13.72 0.17 -7.80
N GLY A 177 12.79 0.14 -8.75
CA GLY A 177 11.90 -1.00 -8.97
C GLY A 177 10.57 -0.90 -8.23
N GLY A 178 10.26 0.24 -7.60
CA GLY A 178 9.00 0.51 -6.92
C GLY A 178 9.08 0.42 -5.39
N TYR A 179 10.28 0.25 -4.82
CA TYR A 179 10.50 0.14 -3.38
C TYR A 179 10.51 1.50 -2.69
N HIS A 180 11.17 2.50 -3.30
CA HIS A 180 11.18 3.87 -2.83
C HIS A 180 10.75 4.83 -3.94
N TYR A 181 10.10 5.92 -3.53
CA TYR A 181 9.60 6.95 -4.43
C TYR A 181 10.33 8.26 -4.13
N LEU A 182 10.53 9.06 -5.18
CA LEU A 182 11.11 10.40 -5.06
C LEU A 182 10.28 11.25 -4.09
N SER A 183 10.95 12.18 -3.40
CA SER A 183 10.30 13.08 -2.45
C SER A 183 9.28 14.00 -3.15
N GLU A 184 9.61 14.46 -4.36
CA GLU A 184 8.72 15.25 -5.20
C GLU A 184 7.94 14.33 -6.14
N PRO A 185 6.60 14.35 -6.11
CA PRO A 185 5.79 13.58 -7.04
C PRO A 185 5.86 14.14 -8.46
N LEU A 186 5.54 13.30 -9.45
CA LEU A 186 5.33 13.76 -10.82
C LEU A 186 4.08 14.65 -10.91
N LEU A 187 3.03 14.27 -10.18
CA LEU A 187 1.83 15.08 -9.97
C LEU A 187 1.33 14.86 -8.54
N ALA A 188 1.16 15.95 -7.79
CA ALA A 188 0.66 15.89 -6.42
C ALA A 188 -0.86 15.59 -6.35
N SER A 189 -1.62 16.04 -7.35
CA SER A 189 -3.07 15.82 -7.46
C SER A 189 -3.54 16.03 -8.90
N THR A 190 -4.25 15.06 -9.46
CA THR A 190 -4.94 15.14 -10.76
C THR A 190 -6.27 14.37 -10.70
N PRO A 191 -7.30 14.74 -11.48
CA PRO A 191 -8.56 14.00 -11.49
C PRO A 191 -8.37 12.50 -11.77
N ASN A 192 -9.10 11.65 -11.05
CA ASN A 192 -9.13 10.21 -11.27
C ASN A 192 -9.97 9.84 -12.50
N ASN A 193 -9.48 10.19 -13.69
CA ASN A 193 -10.17 10.02 -14.97
C ASN A 193 -9.47 9.07 -15.95
N GLY A 194 -8.44 8.36 -15.49
CA GLY A 194 -7.79 7.26 -16.21
C GLY A 194 -6.54 7.65 -17.00
N LYS A 195 -6.15 8.92 -17.05
CA LYS A 195 -4.88 9.34 -17.67
C LYS A 195 -4.40 10.70 -17.17
N ALA A 196 -3.09 10.89 -17.18
CA ALA A 196 -2.45 12.18 -16.92
C ALA A 196 -1.15 12.30 -17.71
N LYS A 197 -0.77 13.55 -18.00
CA LYS A 197 0.55 13.89 -18.55
C LYS A 197 1.49 14.23 -17.41
N VAL A 198 2.70 13.71 -17.44
CA VAL A 198 3.74 13.93 -16.43
C VAL A 198 5.04 14.33 -17.11
N THR A 199 5.76 15.29 -16.53
CA THR A 199 7.13 15.61 -16.96
C THR A 199 8.11 14.80 -16.13
N LEU A 200 8.96 14.00 -16.77
CA LEU A 200 9.98 13.25 -16.06
C LEU A 200 11.08 14.18 -15.54
N PRO A 201 11.56 14.01 -14.30
CA PRO A 201 12.72 14.75 -13.83
C PRO A 201 13.99 14.36 -14.61
N ALA A 202 15.03 15.20 -14.52
CA ALA A 202 16.32 15.01 -15.17
C ALA A 202 17.17 13.90 -14.50
N VAL A 203 16.65 12.68 -14.42
CA VAL A 203 17.24 11.51 -13.76
C VAL A 203 17.22 10.30 -14.70
N ALA A 204 18.19 9.40 -14.57
CA ALA A 204 18.24 8.15 -15.33
C ALA A 204 17.98 6.95 -14.42
N SER A 205 17.29 5.92 -14.95
CA SER A 205 17.13 4.63 -14.27
C SER A 205 16.68 3.57 -15.28
N ASN A 206 17.13 2.32 -15.10
CA ASN A 206 16.60 1.15 -15.80
C ASN A 206 15.58 0.36 -14.96
N LYS A 207 15.25 0.86 -13.76
CA LYS A 207 14.31 0.26 -12.81
C LYS A 207 13.21 1.26 -12.44
N ALA A 208 12.83 2.13 -13.37
CA ALA A 208 11.81 3.13 -13.08
C ALA A 208 10.42 2.47 -12.97
N ARG A 209 9.63 2.91 -11.99
CA ARG A 209 8.22 2.52 -11.81
C ARG A 209 7.39 3.76 -11.49
N ILE A 210 6.15 3.79 -11.96
CA ILE A 210 5.19 4.83 -11.58
C ILE A 210 4.13 4.22 -10.68
N ARG A 211 3.82 4.93 -9.60
CA ARG A 211 2.70 4.62 -8.72
C ARG A 211 1.61 5.65 -8.89
N VAL A 212 0.39 5.19 -9.11
CA VAL A 212 -0.83 6.01 -9.08
C VAL A 212 -1.53 5.69 -7.76
N SER A 213 -1.64 6.65 -6.85
CA SER A 213 -2.27 6.47 -5.54
C SER A 213 -3.49 7.35 -5.40
N CYS A 214 -4.55 6.88 -4.74
CA CYS A 214 -5.63 7.78 -4.35
C CYS A 214 -5.13 8.84 -3.35
N THR A 215 -5.55 10.10 -3.48
CA THR A 215 -5.04 11.18 -2.61
C THR A 215 -5.59 11.14 -1.18
N ASP A 216 -6.79 10.59 -1.00
CA ASP A 216 -7.54 10.57 0.26
C ASP A 216 -7.95 9.16 0.71
N ASN A 217 -7.37 8.13 0.08
CA ASN A 217 -7.64 6.73 0.36
C ASN A 217 -6.32 5.92 0.37
N VAL A 218 -6.37 4.64 0.75
CA VAL A 218 -5.18 3.82 1.03
C VAL A 218 -4.71 2.97 -0.15
N PHE A 219 -5.51 2.88 -1.21
CA PHE A 219 -5.23 2.01 -2.35
C PHE A 219 -4.40 2.72 -3.42
N PHE A 220 -3.66 1.93 -4.19
CA PHE A 220 -2.80 2.43 -5.25
C PHE A 220 -2.63 1.39 -6.35
N ALA A 221 -1.93 1.76 -7.41
CA ALA A 221 -1.48 0.87 -8.47
C ALA A 221 -0.04 1.22 -8.85
N VAL A 222 0.74 0.23 -9.27
CA VAL A 222 2.12 0.42 -9.77
C VAL A 222 2.19 -0.10 -11.20
N THR A 223 3.02 0.53 -12.04
CA THR A 223 3.36 0.00 -13.36
C THR A 223 3.80 -1.48 -13.24
N PRO A 224 3.29 -2.39 -14.06
CA PRO A 224 3.53 -3.83 -13.91
C PRO A 224 4.94 -4.27 -14.32
N ALA A 225 5.68 -3.46 -15.07
CA ALA A 225 7.08 -3.69 -15.40
C ALA A 225 7.96 -2.45 -15.15
N ASN A 226 9.26 -2.66 -14.99
CA ASN A 226 10.25 -1.58 -15.00
C ASN A 226 10.26 -0.92 -16.39
N PHE A 227 10.39 0.40 -16.43
CA PHE A 227 10.75 1.13 -17.64
C PHE A 227 12.11 1.82 -17.47
N THR A 228 12.67 2.29 -18.59
CA THR A 228 13.96 2.98 -18.61
C THR A 228 13.75 4.48 -18.84
N ILE A 229 14.39 5.30 -18.01
CA ILE A 229 14.57 6.73 -18.24
C ILE A 229 15.99 6.95 -18.76
N LEU A 230 16.09 7.45 -19.98
CA LEU A 230 17.32 7.82 -20.67
C LEU A 230 17.71 9.25 -20.26
N LYS A 231 19.00 9.55 -20.35
CA LYS A 231 19.55 10.87 -20.05
C LYS A 231 19.89 11.60 -21.34
#